data_AF-A0A838RZH8-F1
#
_entry.id   AF-A0A838RZH8-F1
#
_cell.length_a   1.000
_cell.length_b   1.000
_cell.length_c   1.000
_cell.angle_alpha   90.00
_cell.angle_beta   90.00
_cell.angle_gamma   90.00
#
_symmetry.space_group_name_H-M   'P 1'
#
loop_
_entity.id
_entity.type
_entity.pdbx_description
1 polymer ?
#
loop_
_entity_poly.entity_id
_entity_poly.type
_entity_poly.pdbx_seq_one_letter_code
_entity_poly.pdbx_strand_id
1 'polypeptide(L)'
;RMEPERLLSWRWHPAAVEPSVDYSKEPTTLVVFELKEVEGGTLLSVVESGFDSVPPSRRLDAFRLNSGGWDEQMQSIAKHVATP
;
A
#
# COMPACT_ATOMS: atom_id res chain seq x y z
N ARG A 1 3.24 6.55 10.48
CA ARG A 1 2.71 6.58 11.88
C ARG A 1 2.29 5.18 12.24
N MET A 2 2.45 4.79 13.51
CA MET A 2 2.05 3.46 13.99
C MET A 2 1.27 3.63 15.28
N GLU A 3 0.08 3.05 15.30
CA GLU A 3 -0.77 2.93 16.47
C GLU A 3 -1.21 1.48 16.58
N PRO A 4 -0.83 0.81 17.68
CA PRO A 4 -1.17 -0.59 17.88
C PRO A 4 -2.65 -0.85 17.62
N GLU A 5 -2.92 -1.92 16.87
CA GLU A 5 -4.27 -2.45 16.62
C GLU A 5 -5.23 -1.47 15.92
N ARG A 6 -4.75 -0.35 15.39
CA ARG A 6 -5.59 0.67 14.74
C ARG A 6 -5.04 1.17 13.41
N LEU A 7 -3.78 1.59 13.37
CA LEU A 7 -3.24 2.31 12.23
C LEU A 7 -1.77 1.95 12.00
N LEU A 8 -1.45 1.57 10.77
CA LEU A 8 -0.08 1.53 10.29
C LEU A 8 0.02 2.38 9.02
N SER A 9 1.01 3.27 8.95
CA SER A 9 1.24 4.08 7.76
C SER A 9 2.70 4.39 7.55
N TRP A 10 3.11 4.44 6.29
CA TRP A 10 4.48 4.74 5.89
C TRP A 10 4.52 5.38 4.51
N ARG A 11 5.67 6.00 4.20
CA ARG A 11 5.95 6.55 2.89
C ARG A 11 7.01 5.72 2.20
N TRP A 12 6.87 5.57 0.88
CA TRP A 12 7.81 4.81 0.06
C TRP A 12 7.76 5.25 -1.40
N HIS A 13 8.75 4.83 -2.20
CA HIS A 13 8.74 5.07 -3.64
C HIS A 13 7.96 3.95 -4.34
N PRO A 14 6.80 4.24 -4.95
CA PRO A 14 5.95 3.20 -5.54
C PRO A 14 6.63 2.62 -6.78
N ALA A 15 6.55 1.30 -6.97
CA ALA A 15 7.05 0.59 -8.16
C ALA A 15 8.54 0.88 -8.50
N ALA A 16 9.39 1.05 -7.48
CA ALA A 16 10.84 1.24 -7.64
C ALA A 16 11.55 -0.09 -7.98
N VAL A 17 11.27 -0.66 -9.16
CA VAL A 17 11.71 -2.01 -9.54
C VAL A 17 12.95 -2.04 -10.43
N GLU A 18 13.27 -0.95 -11.13
CA GLU A 18 14.43 -0.88 -12.04
C GLU A 18 15.72 -0.54 -11.28
N PRO A 19 16.72 -1.44 -11.20
CA PRO A 19 17.92 -1.22 -10.39
C PRO A 19 18.80 -0.07 -10.89
N SER A 20 18.70 0.30 -12.16
CA SER A 20 19.49 1.38 -12.79
C SER A 20 18.90 2.77 -12.55
N VAL A 21 17.71 2.88 -11.96
CA VAL A 21 17.03 4.16 -11.73
C VAL A 21 17.18 4.57 -10.27
N ASP A 22 17.64 5.80 -10.03
CA ASP A 22 17.69 6.39 -8.69
C ASP A 22 16.33 7.02 -8.34
N TYR A 23 15.50 6.25 -7.62
CA TYR A 23 14.19 6.71 -7.16
C TYR A 23 14.26 7.63 -5.93
N SER A 24 15.42 7.79 -5.28
CA SER A 24 15.53 8.54 -4.00
C SER A 24 15.13 10.01 -4.12
N LYS A 25 15.18 10.56 -5.34
CA LYS A 25 14.80 11.93 -5.68
C LYS A 25 13.34 12.09 -6.07
N GLU A 26 12.62 10.98 -6.26
CA GLU A 26 11.22 11.03 -6.65
C GLU A 26 10.29 11.17 -5.44
N PRO A 27 9.09 11.74 -5.63
CA PRO A 27 8.08 11.78 -4.58
C PRO A 27 7.71 10.37 -4.08
N THR A 28 7.34 10.30 -2.79
CA THR A 28 6.84 9.09 -2.15
C THR A 28 5.32 9.09 -2.09
N THR A 29 4.72 7.91 -2.22
CA THR A 29 3.31 7.68 -1.88
C THR A 29 3.18 7.42 -0.39
N LEU A 30 1.97 7.62 0.14
CA LEU A 30 1.60 7.30 1.52
C LEU A 30 0.68 6.10 1.51
N VAL A 31 1.13 5.01 2.14
CA VAL A 31 0.32 3.83 2.41
C VAL A 31 -0.27 3.94 3.82
N VAL A 32 -1.55 3.61 3.95
CA VAL A 32 -2.29 3.62 5.20
C VAL A 32 -3.09 2.33 5.32
N PHE A 33 -2.78 1.54 6.35
CA PHE A 33 -3.57 0.41 6.82
C PHE A 33 -4.40 0.87 8.02
N GLU A 34 -5.71 0.69 7.95
CA GLU A 34 -6.64 0.98 9.04
C GLU A 34 -7.42 -0.26 9.43
N LEU A 35 -7.46 -0.53 10.73
CA LEU A 35 -8.29 -1.56 11.33
C LEU A 35 -9.51 -0.91 11.97
N LYS A 36 -10.69 -1.42 11.63
CA LYS A 36 -11.96 -0.99 12.21
C LYS A 36 -12.69 -2.20 12.77
N GLU A 37 -13.06 -2.13 14.03
CA GLU A 37 -13.95 -3.13 14.64
C GLU A 37 -15.32 -3.09 13.95
N VAL A 38 -15.83 -4.26 13.59
CA VAL A 38 -17.15 -4.47 13.00
C VAL A 38 -17.81 -5.69 13.65
N GLU A 39 -19.12 -5.84 13.49
CA GLU A 39 -19.80 -7.03 13.99
C GLU A 39 -19.18 -8.29 13.37
N GLY A 40 -18.73 -9.21 14.23
CA GLY A 40 -18.12 -10.48 13.80
C GLY A 40 -16.64 -10.41 13.41
N GLY A 41 -15.95 -9.28 13.58
CA GLY A 41 -14.50 -9.22 13.39
C GLY A 41 -13.91 -7.83 13.15
N THR A 42 -12.89 -7.77 12.30
CA THR A 42 -12.16 -6.55 11.98
C THR A 42 -12.17 -6.31 10.47
N LEU A 43 -12.61 -5.12 10.06
CA LEU A 43 -12.42 -4.64 8.70
C LEU A 43 -11.02 -4.05 8.58
N LEU A 44 -10.21 -4.64 7.71
CA LEU A 44 -8.93 -4.08 7.29
C LEU A 44 -9.10 -3.31 5.98
N SER A 45 -8.66 -2.05 5.94
CA SER A 45 -8.60 -1.22 4.73
C SER A 45 -7.16 -0.81 4.44
N VAL A 46 -6.79 -0.79 3.16
CA VAL A 46 -5.53 -0.20 2.68
C VAL A 46 -5.84 0.93 1.70
N VAL A 47 -5.19 2.07 1.90
CA VAL A 47 -5.23 3.22 0.98
C VAL A 47 -3.81 3.64 0.68
N GLU A 48 -3.47 3.70 -0.60
CA GLU A 48 -2.23 4.32 -1.06
C GLU A 48 -2.53 5.59 -1.85
N SER A 49 -1.93 6.71 -1.43
CA SER A 49 -2.18 8.05 -1.97
C SER A 49 -0.89 8.75 -2.43
N GLY A 50 -1.03 9.78 -3.27
CA GLY A 50 0.10 10.59 -3.77
C GLY A 50 0.63 10.21 -5.16
N PHE A 51 -0.10 9.37 -5.90
CA PHE A 51 0.29 8.98 -7.27
C PHE A 51 0.30 10.16 -8.26
N ASP A 52 -0.49 11.20 -8.02
CA ASP A 52 -0.46 12.44 -8.80
C ASP A 52 0.93 13.10 -8.83
N SER A 53 1.70 12.95 -7.75
CA SER A 53 3.05 13.47 -7.60
C SER A 53 4.13 12.61 -8.26
N VAL A 54 3.81 11.36 -8.64
CA VAL A 54 4.75 10.48 -9.37
C VAL A 54 5.02 11.03 -10.78
N PRO A 55 6.26 10.96 -11.30
CA PRO A 55 6.58 11.43 -12.65
C PRO A 55 5.61 10.90 -13.71
N PRO A 56 5.11 11.74 -14.63
CA PRO A 56 4.12 11.33 -15.63
C PRO A 56 4.52 10.10 -16.45
N SER A 57 5.81 9.94 -16.73
CA SER A 57 6.37 8.83 -17.50
C SER A 57 6.10 7.45 -16.90
N ARG A 58 5.89 7.34 -15.59
CA ARG A 58 5.68 6.06 -14.90
C ARG A 58 4.45 6.04 -13.99
N ARG A 59 3.73 7.15 -13.85
CA ARG A 59 2.60 7.30 -12.92
C ARG A 59 1.55 6.21 -13.08
N LEU A 60 1.10 6.01 -14.33
CA LEU A 60 0.00 5.08 -14.61
C LEU A 60 0.41 3.63 -14.36
N ASP A 61 1.65 3.28 -14.72
CA ASP A 61 2.18 1.94 -14.50
C ASP A 61 2.43 1.68 -13.02
N ALA A 62 2.99 2.66 -12.29
CA ALA A 62 3.13 2.58 -10.84
C ALA A 62 1.77 2.39 -10.15
N PHE A 63 0.74 3.14 -10.56
CA PHE A 63 -0.60 2.97 -10.02
C PHE A 63 -1.14 1.55 -10.26
N ARG A 64 -1.09 1.06 -11.50
CA ARG A 64 -1.60 -0.28 -11.86
C ARG A 64 -0.88 -1.42 -11.14
N LEU A 65 0.46 -1.37 -11.11
CA LEU A 65 1.28 -2.39 -10.47
C LEU A 65 0.98 -2.46 -8.96
N ASN A 66 0.87 -1.31 -8.30
CA ASN A 66 0.58 -1.27 -6.87
C ASN A 66 -0.88 -1.67 -6.57
N SER A 67 -1.86 -1.26 -7.39
CA SER A 67 -3.24 -1.73 -7.22
C SER A 67 -3.32 -3.27 -7.27
N GLY A 68 -2.70 -3.91 -8.27
CA GLY A 68 -2.68 -5.36 -8.36
C GLY A 68 -1.95 -6.03 -7.19
N GLY A 69 -0.79 -5.48 -6.80
CA GLY A 69 -0.05 -5.98 -5.63
C GLY A 69 -0.85 -5.89 -4.34
N TRP A 70 -1.60 -4.80 -4.12
CA TRP A 70 -2.47 -4.67 -2.95
C TRP A 70 -3.63 -5.66 -2.97
N ASP A 71 -4.26 -5.89 -4.12
CA ASP A 71 -5.33 -6.89 -4.24
C ASP A 71 -4.83 -8.29 -3.82
N GLU A 72 -3.62 -8.68 -4.27
CA GLU A 72 -3.00 -9.96 -3.89
C GLU A 72 -2.61 -10.02 -2.41
N GLN A 73 -2.09 -8.93 -1.84
CA GLN A 73 -1.73 -8.87 -0.43
C GLN A 73 -2.97 -8.94 0.48
N MET A 74 -4.06 -8.27 0.12
CA MET A 74 -5.31 -8.32 0.89
C MET A 74 -5.88 -9.75 0.93
N GLN A 75 -5.81 -10.48 -0.18
CA GLN A 75 -6.18 -11.90 -0.22
C GLN A 75 -5.25 -12.76 0.66
N SER A 76 -3.95 -12.51 0.60
CA SER A 76 -2.94 -13.23 1.38
C SER A 76 -3.14 -13.04 2.89
N ILE A 77 -3.38 -11.80 3.32
CA ILE A 77 -3.69 -11.46 4.71
C ILE A 77 -4.97 -12.16 5.15
N ALA A 78 -6.06 -12.05 4.38
CA ALA A 78 -7.33 -12.69 4.69
C ALA A 78 -7.18 -14.21 4.88
N LYS A 79 -6.42 -14.87 4.00
CA LYS A 79 -6.13 -16.31 4.11
C LYS A 79 -5.30 -16.65 5.35
N HIS A 80 -4.28 -15.85 5.65
CA HIS A 80 -3.40 -16.08 6.79
C HIS A 80 -4.17 -16.02 8.11
N VAL A 81 -4.99 -14.98 8.29
CA VAL A 81 -5.75 -14.78 9.55
C VAL A 81 -6.96 -15.69 9.69
N ALA A 82 -7.46 -16.26 8.59
CA ALA A 82 -8.54 -17.25 8.60
C ALA A 82 -8.08 -18.66 9.00
N THR A 83 -6.76 -18.91 9.07
CA THR A 83 -6.20 -20.20 9.46
C THR A 83 -5.98 -20.22 10.98
N PRO A 84 -6.56 -21.17 11.74
CA PRO A 84 -6.39 -21.29 13.19
C PRO A 84 -4.95 -21.59 13.63
#